data_AF-A0A4V2R0L9-F1
#
_entry.id   AF-A0A4V2R0L9-F1
#
_cell.length_a   1.000
_cell.length_b   1.000
_cell.length_c   1.000
_cell.angle_alpha   90.00
_cell.angle_beta   90.00
_cell.angle_gamma   90.00
#
_symmetry.space_group_name_H-M   'P 1'
#
loop_
_entity.id
_entity.type
_entity.pdbx_description
1 polymer ?
#
loop_
_entity_poly.entity_id
_entity_poly.type
_entity_poly.pdbx_seq_one_letter_code
_entity_poly.pdbx_strand_id
1 'polypeptide(L)'
;MMKYLIPGLVLSVALVGCNAKDANKTEEKIATETTASSTVVEGTHASEVTTEHKDADNHGHEQDNHGHEAGSVEIVKFSGPDNSTFELKSSDKFETAELTDNSGKTYQLKAAVAASGLKMANDDGVSIHFKNGDGTVELVKDKPIDVKEVK
;
A
#
# COMPACT_ATOMS: atom_id res chain seq x y z
N MET A 1 43.10 36.82 10.04
CA MET A 1 42.64 35.79 11.00
C MET A 1 41.29 36.19 11.59
N MET A 2 40.18 35.66 11.04
CA MET A 2 38.84 35.84 11.62
C MET A 2 38.62 34.78 12.71
N LYS A 3 38.23 35.21 13.91
CA LYS A 3 37.79 34.34 15.01
C LYS A 3 36.25 34.30 15.05
N TYR A 4 35.73 33.09 15.23
CA TYR A 4 34.32 32.73 15.27
C TYR A 4 33.58 33.32 16.48
N LEU A 5 32.32 33.68 16.28
CA LEU A 5 31.37 33.98 17.35
C LEU A 5 29.95 33.64 16.85
N ILE A 6 29.43 32.48 17.25
CA ILE A 6 28.00 32.16 17.15
C ILE A 6 27.56 31.65 18.52
N PRO A 7 26.74 32.40 19.26
CA PRO A 7 25.95 31.84 20.34
C PRO A 7 24.46 31.88 20.00
N GLY A 8 23.75 30.81 20.35
CA GLY A 8 22.33 30.88 20.68
C GLY A 8 21.41 29.93 19.92
N LEU A 9 21.48 28.63 20.22
CA LEU A 9 20.35 27.72 20.06
C LEU A 9 19.56 27.74 21.39
N VAL A 10 18.35 28.29 21.39
CA VAL A 10 17.42 28.15 22.53
C VAL A 10 16.45 27.03 22.18
N LEU A 11 16.64 25.87 22.80
CA LEU A 11 15.75 24.72 22.68
C LEU A 11 14.73 24.76 23.83
N SER A 12 13.50 25.19 23.54
CA SER A 12 12.42 25.19 24.51
C SER A 12 11.62 23.88 24.40
N VAL A 13 11.88 22.95 25.31
CA VAL A 13 11.06 21.75 25.51
C VAL A 13 9.94 22.09 26.49
N ALA A 14 8.69 21.97 26.05
CA ALA A 14 7.53 21.94 26.95
C ALA A 14 7.06 20.49 27.09
N LEU A 15 7.21 19.93 28.29
CA LEU A 15 6.70 18.63 28.73
C LEU A 15 5.81 18.87 29.95
N VAL A 16 4.49 18.88 29.79
CA VAL A 16 3.46 18.60 30.82
C VAL A 16 2.16 18.26 30.06
N GLY A 17 1.40 17.20 30.33
CA GLY A 17 1.47 16.29 31.47
C GLY A 17 0.57 15.06 31.34
N CYS A 18 0.65 14.23 32.38
CA CYS A 18 -0.09 13.01 32.60
C CYS A 18 -1.60 13.27 32.78
N ASN A 19 -2.45 12.36 32.28
CA ASN A 19 -3.84 12.27 32.71
C ASN A 19 -4.20 10.81 33.01
N ALA A 20 -4.66 10.58 34.23
CA ALA A 20 -5.44 9.41 34.60
C ALA A 20 -6.80 9.90 35.11
N LYS A 21 -7.83 9.10 34.79
CA LYS A 21 -9.15 8.99 35.45
C LYS A 21 -10.35 9.74 34.83
N ASP A 22 -11.10 8.95 34.06
CA ASP A 22 -12.57 8.74 33.99
C ASP A 22 -13.60 9.90 33.92
N ALA A 23 -14.45 9.77 32.89
CA ALA A 23 -15.92 9.86 32.85
C ALA A 23 -16.66 11.21 32.56
N ASN A 24 -17.23 11.22 31.34
CA ASN A 24 -18.64 11.46 30.95
C ASN A 24 -19.22 12.91 30.82
N LYS A 25 -19.96 13.07 29.69
CA LYS A 25 -21.12 13.95 29.42
C LYS A 25 -20.76 15.41 29.05
N THR A 26 -21.25 16.11 28.01
CA THR A 26 -22.27 15.88 26.95
C THR A 26 -22.57 17.21 26.24
N GLU A 27 -23.02 17.14 24.98
CA GLU A 27 -23.83 18.12 24.19
C GLU A 27 -23.25 19.53 23.96
N GLU A 28 -23.52 20.28 22.89
CA GLU A 28 -24.06 20.10 21.53
C GLU A 28 -23.89 21.50 20.87
N LYS A 29 -23.76 21.54 19.54
CA LYS A 29 -24.61 22.38 18.67
C LYS A 29 -23.92 23.36 17.69
N ILE A 30 -23.77 22.84 16.46
CA ILE A 30 -24.29 23.31 15.15
C ILE A 30 -24.10 24.80 14.79
N ALA A 31 -23.40 25.04 13.67
CA ALA A 31 -23.96 25.46 12.37
C ALA A 31 -22.81 25.81 11.40
N THR A 32 -22.58 25.08 10.29
CA THR A 32 -23.22 25.24 8.95
C THR A 32 -23.03 26.67 8.39
N GLU A 33 -22.60 26.92 7.15
CA GLU A 33 -22.84 26.17 5.91
C GLU A 33 -22.12 26.84 4.71
N THR A 34 -22.20 26.17 3.54
CA THR A 34 -22.39 26.78 2.20
C THR A 34 -21.13 27.26 1.44
N THR A 35 -20.92 26.98 0.14
CA THR A 35 -21.77 26.36 -0.87
C THR A 35 -20.97 25.93 -2.10
N ALA A 36 -21.50 24.90 -2.76
CA ALA A 36 -21.10 24.33 -4.03
C ALA A 36 -21.07 25.32 -5.23
N SER A 37 -20.37 24.95 -6.30
CA SER A 37 -20.88 25.17 -7.65
C SER A 37 -20.27 24.18 -8.65
N SER A 38 -21.14 23.40 -9.27
CA SER A 38 -20.92 22.66 -10.53
C SER A 38 -20.79 23.63 -11.71
N THR A 39 -20.16 23.23 -12.83
CA THR A 39 -20.82 22.93 -14.13
C THR A 39 -19.84 22.70 -15.31
N VAL A 40 -20.08 21.58 -16.04
CA VAL A 40 -20.03 21.24 -17.50
C VAL A 40 -19.15 22.08 -18.48
N VAL A 41 -18.48 21.56 -19.54
CA VAL A 41 -18.89 20.77 -20.73
C VAL A 41 -17.61 20.29 -21.50
N GLU A 42 -17.52 19.04 -21.96
CA GLU A 42 -17.64 18.56 -23.37
C GLU A 42 -16.35 18.60 -24.22
N GLY A 43 -15.98 17.44 -24.79
CA GLY A 43 -14.76 17.24 -25.58
C GLY A 43 -14.66 15.83 -26.18
N THR A 44 -15.58 15.56 -27.10
CA THR A 44 -15.64 14.39 -27.99
C THR A 44 -14.46 14.33 -28.94
N HIS A 45 -13.74 13.19 -28.99
CA HIS A 45 -13.01 12.79 -30.20
C HIS A 45 -13.12 11.28 -30.37
N ALA A 46 -14.00 10.90 -31.30
CA ALA A 46 -14.05 9.59 -31.90
C ALA A 46 -12.77 9.31 -32.68
N SER A 47 -12.24 8.10 -32.56
CA SER A 47 -11.48 7.46 -33.61
C SER A 47 -12.00 6.03 -33.72
N GLU A 48 -13.06 5.92 -34.51
CA GLU A 48 -13.47 4.69 -35.16
C GLU A 48 -12.45 4.41 -36.27
N VAL A 49 -11.67 3.34 -36.14
CA VAL A 49 -11.15 2.63 -37.31
C VAL A 49 -11.61 1.19 -37.17
N THR A 50 -12.78 0.97 -37.75
CA THR A 50 -13.22 -0.31 -38.28
C THR A 50 -12.17 -0.81 -39.27
N THR A 51 -11.70 -2.03 -39.06
CA THR A 51 -11.31 -2.87 -40.19
C THR A 51 -12.02 -4.19 -40.01
N GLU A 52 -13.04 -4.33 -40.84
CA GLU A 52 -13.85 -5.51 -41.00
C GLU A 52 -12.96 -6.68 -41.41
N HIS A 53 -13.01 -7.78 -40.65
CA HIS A 53 -12.87 -9.10 -41.23
C HIS A 53 -14.07 -9.93 -40.74
N LYS A 54 -15.08 -9.99 -41.60
CA LYS A 54 -15.95 -11.16 -41.70
C LYS A 54 -15.04 -12.34 -42.03
N ASP A 55 -15.05 -13.37 -41.20
CA ASP A 55 -15.79 -14.58 -41.55
C ASP A 55 -15.96 -15.45 -40.31
N ALA A 56 -17.14 -16.03 -40.24
CA ALA A 56 -17.60 -16.88 -39.15
C ALA A 56 -16.76 -18.16 -39.05
N ASP A 57 -16.39 -18.53 -37.82
CA ASP A 57 -16.65 -19.90 -37.40
C ASP A 57 -16.90 -19.97 -35.89
N ASN A 58 -17.90 -20.77 -35.58
CA ASN A 58 -18.47 -21.05 -34.29
C ASN A 58 -17.60 -22.08 -33.56
N HIS A 59 -17.05 -21.73 -32.40
CA HIS A 59 -16.99 -22.70 -31.32
C HIS A 59 -17.19 -22.01 -29.98
N GLY A 60 -18.34 -22.28 -29.38
CA GLY A 60 -18.59 -22.00 -27.99
C GLY A 60 -17.54 -22.68 -27.11
N HIS A 61 -17.03 -21.91 -26.16
CA HIS A 61 -16.58 -22.46 -24.90
C HIS A 61 -17.39 -21.77 -23.81
N GLU A 62 -18.49 -22.42 -23.44
CA GLU A 62 -19.02 -22.29 -22.10
C GLU A 62 -17.95 -22.80 -21.12
N GLN A 63 -17.81 -22.04 -20.04
CA GLN A 63 -17.41 -22.49 -18.71
C GLN A 63 -15.91 -22.60 -18.43
N ASP A 64 -15.34 -21.50 -17.94
CA ASP A 64 -14.67 -21.57 -16.65
C ASP A 64 -15.31 -20.58 -15.66
N ASN A 65 -16.13 -21.16 -14.78
CA ASN A 65 -16.36 -20.54 -13.50
C ASN A 65 -14.98 -20.32 -12.88
N HIS A 66 -14.48 -19.08 -12.89
CA HIS A 66 -13.48 -18.63 -11.91
C HIS A 66 -14.14 -18.73 -10.55
N GLY A 67 -14.19 -19.97 -10.04
CA GLY A 67 -14.48 -20.26 -8.68
C GLY A 67 -13.51 -19.43 -7.88
N HIS A 68 -14.04 -18.48 -7.12
CA HIS A 68 -13.43 -18.12 -5.86
C HIS A 68 -13.35 -19.42 -5.06
N GLU A 69 -12.28 -20.19 -5.29
CA GLU A 69 -11.73 -21.09 -4.30
C GLU A 69 -11.56 -20.18 -3.08
N ALA A 70 -12.34 -20.42 -2.02
CA ALA A 70 -12.18 -19.69 -0.77
C ALA A 70 -10.78 -20.08 -0.26
N GLY A 71 -9.78 -19.37 -0.77
CA GLY A 71 -8.38 -19.70 -0.60
C GLY A 71 -8.02 -19.60 0.87
N SER A 72 -7.24 -20.56 1.33
CA SER A 72 -6.62 -20.46 2.64
C SER A 72 -5.82 -19.16 2.71
N VAL A 73 -6.05 -18.37 3.76
CA VAL A 73 -5.27 -17.17 4.00
C VAL A 73 -3.85 -17.58 4.36
N GLU A 74 -2.89 -17.12 3.57
CA GLU A 74 -1.46 -17.28 3.80
C GLU A 74 -0.90 -15.99 4.41
N ILE A 75 -0.12 -16.14 5.48
CA ILE A 75 0.51 -15.02 6.19
C ILE A 75 2.00 -15.34 6.32
N VAL A 76 2.84 -14.45 5.80
CA VAL A 76 4.30 -14.52 5.94
C VAL A 76 4.76 -13.30 6.71
N LYS A 77 5.49 -13.53 7.81
CA LYS A 77 6.00 -12.47 8.67
C LYS A 77 7.48 -12.28 8.44
N PHE A 78 7.94 -11.05 8.47
CA PHE A 78 9.33 -10.70 8.28
C PHE A 78 9.83 -9.78 9.39
N SER A 79 11.11 -9.88 9.70
CA SER A 79 11.85 -8.98 10.57
C SER A 79 12.99 -8.31 9.81
N GLY A 80 13.17 -7.00 10.00
CA GLY A 80 14.23 -6.19 9.42
C GLY A 80 15.12 -5.55 10.49
N PRO A 81 15.94 -4.54 10.11
CA PRO A 81 16.75 -3.76 11.03
C PRO A 81 15.89 -3.06 12.09
N ASP A 82 16.51 -2.72 13.23
CA ASP A 82 15.90 -1.91 14.30
C ASP A 82 14.55 -2.44 14.81
N ASN A 83 14.35 -3.76 14.78
CA ASN A 83 13.09 -4.44 15.13
C ASN A 83 11.90 -4.05 14.23
N SER A 84 12.17 -3.64 12.99
CA SER A 84 11.13 -3.45 11.98
C SER A 84 10.46 -4.79 11.68
N THR A 85 9.14 -4.80 11.55
CA THR A 85 8.35 -6.00 11.25
C THR A 85 7.42 -5.75 10.09
N PHE A 86 7.21 -6.78 9.26
CA PHE A 86 6.30 -6.74 8.14
C PHE A 86 5.44 -8.00 8.09
N GLU A 87 4.18 -7.86 7.71
CA GLU A 87 3.27 -8.98 7.47
C GLU A 87 2.77 -8.91 6.03
N LEU A 88 3.03 -9.96 5.26
CA LEU A 88 2.48 -10.14 3.91
C LEU A 88 1.36 -11.16 3.98
N LYS A 89 0.14 -10.74 3.66
CA LYS A 89 -1.07 -11.56 3.74
C LYS A 89 -1.72 -11.69 2.37
N SER A 90 -2.06 -12.90 1.97
CA SER A 90 -2.76 -13.20 0.72
C SER A 90 -3.82 -14.29 0.95
N SER A 91 -4.87 -14.29 0.13
CA SER A 91 -5.88 -15.37 0.07
C SER A 91 -5.95 -16.02 -1.31
N ASP A 92 -5.02 -15.69 -2.20
CA ASP A 92 -5.04 -16.05 -3.62
C ASP A 92 -3.65 -16.52 -4.11
N LYS A 93 -2.92 -17.24 -3.24
CA LYS A 93 -1.57 -17.77 -3.55
C LYS A 93 -0.59 -16.68 -4.01
N PHE A 94 -0.72 -15.49 -3.41
CA PHE A 94 0.04 -14.27 -3.73
C PHE A 94 -0.14 -13.76 -5.17
N GLU A 95 -1.33 -13.89 -5.76
CA GLU A 95 -1.69 -13.08 -6.93
C GLU A 95 -1.86 -11.60 -6.50
N THR A 96 -2.52 -11.38 -5.37
CA THR A 96 -2.58 -10.11 -4.65
C THR A 96 -2.20 -10.31 -3.19
N ALA A 97 -1.70 -9.25 -2.56
CA ALA A 97 -1.36 -9.31 -1.14
C ALA A 97 -1.47 -7.96 -0.47
N GLU A 98 -1.72 -8.02 0.83
CA GLU A 98 -1.65 -6.92 1.76
C GLU A 98 -0.30 -6.97 2.49
N LEU A 99 0.55 -5.96 2.28
CA LEU A 99 1.76 -5.77 3.08
C LEU A 99 1.45 -4.76 4.19
N THR A 100 1.65 -5.14 5.44
CA THR A 100 1.49 -4.25 6.60
C THR A 100 2.83 -4.04 7.29
N ASP A 101 3.19 -2.78 7.53
CA ASP A 101 4.42 -2.41 8.25
C ASP A 101 4.19 -2.30 9.78
N ASN A 102 5.27 -2.05 10.52
CA ASN A 102 5.23 -1.97 11.99
C ASN A 102 4.46 -0.75 12.53
N SER A 103 4.08 0.20 11.69
CA SER A 103 3.19 1.32 12.04
C SER A 103 1.71 0.98 11.89
N GLY A 104 1.40 -0.19 11.32
CA GLY A 104 0.03 -0.60 10.95
C GLY A 104 -0.43 -0.04 9.61
N LYS A 105 0.49 0.57 8.83
CA LYS A 105 0.17 1.05 7.48
C LYS A 105 0.21 -0.10 6.51
N THR A 106 -0.80 -0.12 5.65
CA THR A 106 -1.08 -1.21 4.73
C THR A 106 -0.89 -0.79 3.28
N TYR A 107 -0.37 -1.71 2.46
CA TYR A 107 -0.08 -1.51 1.05
C TYR A 107 -0.63 -2.70 0.24
N GLN A 108 -1.46 -2.41 -0.76
CA GLN A 108 -1.93 -3.41 -1.70
C GLN A 108 -0.87 -3.66 -2.76
N LEU A 109 -0.47 -4.91 -2.92
CA LEU A 109 0.53 -5.36 -3.88
C LEU A 109 -0.08 -6.39 -4.84
N LYS A 110 0.47 -6.43 -6.05
CA LYS A 110 0.19 -7.45 -7.08
C LYS A 110 1.47 -8.24 -7.37
N ALA A 111 1.32 -9.47 -7.83
CA ALA A 111 2.44 -10.26 -8.33
C ALA A 111 3.22 -9.48 -9.40
N ALA A 112 4.55 -9.56 -9.34
CA ALA A 112 5.46 -8.92 -10.27
C ALA A 112 6.51 -9.91 -10.78
N VAL A 113 7.01 -9.66 -11.98
CA VAL A 113 8.02 -10.54 -12.62
C VAL A 113 9.30 -10.55 -11.79
N ALA A 114 9.78 -11.75 -11.47
CA ALA A 114 11.08 -11.98 -10.85
C ALA A 114 11.78 -13.19 -11.50
N ALA A 115 13.11 -13.14 -11.57
CA ALA A 115 13.90 -14.25 -12.08
C ALA A 115 13.87 -15.47 -11.14
N SER A 116 13.66 -15.26 -9.83
CA SER A 116 13.54 -16.31 -8.83
C SER A 116 12.87 -15.78 -7.57
N GLY A 117 12.19 -16.65 -6.81
CA GLY A 117 11.46 -16.25 -5.60
C GLY A 117 10.12 -15.60 -5.91
N LEU A 118 9.48 -15.06 -4.87
CA LEU A 118 8.22 -14.34 -4.97
C LEU A 118 8.46 -12.84 -4.90
N LYS A 119 7.97 -12.10 -5.89
CA LYS A 119 8.02 -10.63 -5.90
C LYS A 119 6.62 -10.06 -6.05
N MET A 120 6.30 -9.13 -5.16
CA MET A 120 5.05 -8.37 -5.15
C MET A 120 5.38 -6.88 -5.20
N ALA A 121 4.64 -6.09 -5.97
CA ALA A 121 4.87 -4.65 -6.07
C ALA A 121 3.59 -3.87 -6.36
N ASN A 122 3.60 -2.58 -6.10
CA ASN A 122 2.58 -1.64 -6.56
C ASN A 122 3.20 -0.48 -7.35
N ASP A 123 2.33 0.37 -7.89
CA ASP A 123 2.74 1.48 -8.74
C ASP A 123 3.29 2.68 -7.94
N ASP A 124 3.13 2.68 -6.60
CA ASP A 124 3.66 3.69 -5.66
C ASP A 124 5.13 3.43 -5.27
N GLY A 125 5.74 2.37 -5.79
CA GLY A 125 7.13 1.99 -5.49
C GLY A 125 7.28 1.18 -4.20
N VAL A 126 6.19 0.61 -3.68
CA VAL A 126 6.25 -0.36 -2.59
C VAL A 126 6.43 -1.74 -3.18
N SER A 127 7.36 -2.52 -2.64
CA SER A 127 7.59 -3.89 -3.08
C SER A 127 8.15 -4.78 -2.00
N ILE A 128 7.98 -6.09 -2.19
CA ILE A 128 8.66 -7.13 -1.44
C ILE A 128 9.15 -8.20 -2.41
N HIS A 129 10.40 -8.63 -2.27
CA HIS A 129 10.98 -9.75 -3.01
C HIS A 129 11.67 -10.67 -2.03
N PHE A 130 11.28 -11.95 -1.97
CA PHE A 130 11.88 -12.91 -1.05
C PHE A 130 12.03 -14.31 -1.65
N LYS A 131 12.97 -15.07 -1.10
CA LYS A 131 13.26 -16.46 -1.45
C LYS A 131 13.94 -17.16 -0.27
N ASN A 132 13.46 -18.34 0.08
CA ASN A 132 14.05 -19.21 1.11
C ASN A 132 14.25 -18.52 2.48
N GLY A 133 13.36 -17.59 2.83
CA GLY A 133 13.39 -16.88 4.11
C GLY A 133 14.24 -15.60 4.14
N ASP A 134 15.01 -15.30 3.08
CA ASP A 134 15.68 -14.01 2.91
C ASP A 134 14.89 -13.14 1.91
N GLY A 135 14.83 -11.83 2.14
CA GLY A 135 14.16 -10.92 1.23
C GLY A 135 14.50 -9.45 1.42
N THR A 136 13.88 -8.63 0.58
CA THR A 136 14.01 -7.17 0.59
C THR A 136 12.62 -6.56 0.50
N VAL A 137 12.35 -5.56 1.34
CA VAL A 137 11.15 -4.72 1.30
C VAL A 137 11.54 -3.31 0.89
N GLU A 138 10.79 -2.68 -0.01
CA GLU A 138 10.86 -1.24 -0.29
C GLU A 138 9.51 -0.63 0.10
N LEU A 139 9.49 0.30 1.07
CA LEU A 139 8.30 1.13 1.36
C LEU A 139 8.30 2.43 0.57
N VAL A 140 9.47 2.80 0.06
CA VAL A 140 9.73 3.94 -0.79
C VAL A 140 10.67 3.44 -1.87
N LYS A 141 10.38 3.79 -3.12
CA LYS A 141 11.18 3.40 -4.28
C LYS A 141 12.68 3.66 -4.06
N ASP A 142 13.50 2.69 -4.42
CA ASP A 142 14.97 2.75 -4.35
C ASP A 142 15.51 2.88 -2.91
N LYS A 143 14.72 2.47 -1.90
CA LYS A 143 15.14 2.39 -0.48
C LYS A 143 14.88 0.98 0.07
N PRO A 144 15.74 0.01 -0.29
CA PRO A 144 15.58 -1.37 0.15
C PRO A 144 15.87 -1.54 1.65
N ILE A 145 15.08 -2.41 2.28
CA ILE A 145 15.22 -2.88 3.65
C ILE A 145 15.39 -4.40 3.58
N ASP A 146 16.56 -4.90 3.98
CA ASP A 146 16.78 -6.34 4.06
C ASP A 146 15.95 -6.94 5.20
N VAL A 147 15.27 -8.06 4.93
CA VAL A 147 14.40 -8.73 5.90
C VAL A 147 14.60 -10.23 5.91
N LYS A 148 14.23 -10.86 7.03
CA LYS A 148 14.19 -12.32 7.20
C LYS A 148 12.81 -12.78 7.62
N GLU A 149 12.34 -13.84 7.00
CA GLU A 149 11.11 -14.52 7.37
C GLU A 149 11.19 -15.03 8.81
N VAL A 150 10.11 -14.81 9.57
CA VAL A 150 9.93 -15.24 10.94
C VAL A 150 8.86 -16.34 10.96
N LYS A 151 9.22 -17.50 11.51
CA LYS A 151 8.34 -18.66 11.65
C LYS A 151 7.90 -18.86 13.10
#